data_AF-A0A930MJ69-F1
#
_entry.id   AF-A0A930MJ69-F1
#
_cell.length_a   1.000
_cell.length_b   1.000
_cell.length_c   1.000
_cell.angle_alpha   90.00
_cell.angle_beta   90.00
_cell.angle_gamma   90.00
#
_symmetry.space_group_name_H-M   'P 1'
#
loop_
_entity.id
_entity.type
_entity.pdbx_description
1 polymer ?
#
loop_
_entity_poly.entity_id
_entity_poly.type
_entity_poly.pdbx_seq_one_letter_code
_entity_poly.pdbx_strand_id
1 'polypeptide(L)'
;MAKKTKEQDVLLVRDEKTGEIGAIAGLGSDGTPKRVPPKAEHAQDFLKFDRGGDILDNFFLNFMRQCKEPSRFGFYRVAAEQADKLIEVMKDLLKNPEGNHELLAPHKIDMTPYHKAVQEEQQQSQQQNQQPTNPTEEMKEKQEQLQAAQGAAGQEKPNDGNGQKKESTYKPIDESKINWQELEEKWGIKRDELEKSGDLKRMLNYGKSDLVSVAPKFDGQTFETAARLAFKVQEDGTVRLVPHLVQTAPNLDLEYKGHRFTEEDKRNLKETGNLGRIVDLANTETGELKPSFVSIDRQTHELIDIAANRVRMRDTIGKTVLSETEKALLLTGAPLKGKEIELENGRKFTVTLQMNVEQRGIEFVPGSGRSPRKQQRQDSNTTQGQKSGSPKQRENRWTTDDGKIRPIGKWKNIQFSDEQKKDYCEGKAVKLENVLDKKGQPCTMYLKFNYDKGRPFTHSQNPDLAQSVAPSNESRVQVAVNNEGKTNEATKYIQQPIEKGQVAPKNEQQAQQQKNEPKKAKGIRM
;
A
#
# COMPACT_ATOMS: atom_id res chain seq x y z
N MET A 1 39.11 8.58 11.92
CA MET A 1 38.54 7.37 11.29
C MET A 1 38.17 7.74 9.87
N ALA A 2 38.72 7.01 8.88
CA ALA A 2 38.60 7.33 7.46
C ALA A 2 37.15 7.30 6.98
N LYS A 3 36.74 8.30 6.20
CA LYS A 3 35.50 8.27 5.41
C LYS A 3 35.57 7.03 4.51
N LYS A 4 34.71 6.03 4.71
CA LYS A 4 34.45 5.01 3.68
C LYS A 4 33.78 5.73 2.50
N THR A 5 34.56 6.07 1.48
CA THR A 5 34.04 6.45 0.15
C THR A 5 33.16 5.31 -0.35
N LYS A 6 31.93 5.62 -0.77
CA LYS A 6 31.07 4.66 -1.48
C LYS A 6 31.68 4.45 -2.86
N GLU A 7 32.52 3.43 -3.01
CA GLU A 7 33.15 3.09 -4.28
C GLU A 7 32.11 2.52 -5.24
N GLN A 8 31.64 3.39 -6.15
CA GLN A 8 30.73 3.03 -7.23
C GLN A 8 31.54 2.67 -8.48
N ASP A 9 31.09 1.64 -9.20
CA ASP A 9 31.63 1.23 -10.48
C ASP A 9 30.56 1.39 -11.58
N VAL A 10 31.02 1.52 -12.83
CA VAL A 10 30.26 1.54 -14.08
C VAL A 10 30.56 0.26 -14.85
N LEU A 11 29.52 -0.30 -15.48
CA LEU A 11 29.63 -1.53 -16.25
C LEU A 11 29.79 -1.25 -17.74
N LEU A 12 30.86 -1.76 -18.33
CA LEU A 12 31.11 -1.79 -19.77
C LEU A 12 30.86 -3.20 -20.31
N VAL A 13 30.40 -3.26 -21.55
CA VAL A 13 30.20 -4.51 -22.28
C VAL A 13 30.81 -4.42 -23.66
N ARG A 14 31.46 -5.51 -24.06
CA ARG A 14 31.88 -5.79 -25.42
C ARG A 14 31.06 -6.95 -25.97
N ASP A 15 30.49 -6.76 -27.15
CA ASP A 15 29.97 -7.87 -27.94
C ASP A 15 31.13 -8.51 -28.72
N GLU A 16 31.50 -9.74 -28.40
CA GLU A 16 32.65 -10.41 -29.05
C GLU A 16 32.39 -10.80 -30.52
N LYS A 17 31.13 -10.83 -30.98
CA LYS A 17 30.82 -11.12 -32.39
C LYS A 17 30.86 -9.87 -33.25
N THR A 18 30.36 -8.74 -32.75
CA THR A 18 30.32 -7.49 -33.54
C THR A 18 31.50 -6.56 -33.25
N GLY A 19 32.24 -6.80 -32.16
CA GLY A 19 33.31 -5.93 -31.67
C GLY A 19 32.80 -4.61 -31.08
N GLU A 20 31.48 -4.43 -30.97
CA GLU A 20 30.87 -3.21 -30.46
C GLU A 20 31.04 -3.10 -28.94
N ILE A 21 31.46 -1.91 -28.51
CA ILE A 21 31.71 -1.60 -27.09
C ILE A 21 30.72 -0.54 -26.63
N GLY A 22 30.08 -0.79 -25.49
CA GLY A 22 29.12 0.13 -24.88
C GLY A 22 29.22 0.17 -23.37
N ALA A 23 28.79 1.27 -22.77
CA ALA A 23 28.47 1.30 -21.35
C ALA A 23 27.05 0.78 -21.16
N ILE A 24 26.79 0.10 -20.05
CA ILE A 24 25.49 -0.49 -19.78
C ILE A 24 24.62 0.53 -19.06
N ALA A 25 23.40 0.73 -19.59
CA ALA A 25 22.33 1.49 -18.96
C ALA A 25 21.26 0.59 -18.32
N GLY A 26 21.32 -0.72 -18.54
CA GLY A 26 20.38 -1.73 -18.04
C GLY A 26 20.32 -2.98 -18.92
N LEU A 27 19.34 -3.86 -18.71
CA LEU A 27 19.00 -4.94 -19.64
C LEU A 27 17.89 -4.49 -20.60
N GLY A 28 17.98 -4.93 -21.86
CA GLY A 28 16.92 -4.82 -22.86
C GLY A 28 15.86 -5.91 -22.68
N SER A 29 14.73 -5.75 -23.37
CA SER A 29 13.59 -6.68 -23.31
C SER A 29 13.88 -8.07 -23.85
N ASP A 30 14.96 -8.24 -24.62
CA ASP A 30 15.44 -9.50 -25.18
C ASP A 30 16.54 -10.16 -24.32
N GLY A 31 16.80 -9.62 -23.13
CA GLY A 31 17.86 -10.11 -22.24
C GLY A 31 19.26 -9.62 -22.63
N THR A 32 19.42 -8.84 -23.71
CA THR A 32 20.72 -8.30 -24.09
C THR A 32 21.06 -7.03 -23.30
N PRO A 33 22.35 -6.69 -23.10
CA PRO A 33 22.70 -5.48 -22.38
C PRO A 33 22.31 -4.23 -23.18
N LYS A 34 21.53 -3.33 -22.57
CA LYS A 34 21.19 -2.04 -23.15
C LYS A 34 22.43 -1.16 -23.13
N ARG A 35 23.02 -0.96 -24.30
CA ARG A 35 24.26 -0.21 -24.51
C ARG A 35 23.97 1.27 -24.75
N VAL A 36 24.74 2.13 -24.11
CA VAL A 36 24.87 3.55 -24.40
C VAL A 36 26.31 3.86 -24.80
N PRO A 37 26.55 4.92 -25.60
CA PRO A 37 27.90 5.23 -26.04
C PRO A 37 28.82 5.46 -24.83
N PRO A 38 30.00 4.81 -24.78
CA PRO A 38 30.90 4.90 -23.64
C PRO A 38 31.69 6.22 -23.73
N LYS A 39 31.02 7.33 -23.44
CA LYS A 39 31.58 8.70 -23.41
C LYS A 39 31.11 9.44 -22.16
N ALA A 40 31.93 10.34 -21.64
CA ALA A 40 31.59 11.17 -20.47
C ALA A 40 30.25 11.93 -20.63
N GLU A 41 29.90 12.35 -21.86
CA GLU A 41 28.63 13.02 -22.17
C GLU A 41 27.39 12.18 -21.82
N HIS A 42 27.51 10.85 -21.80
CA HIS A 42 26.43 9.91 -21.45
C HIS A 42 26.57 9.33 -20.05
N ALA A 43 27.47 9.87 -19.21
CA ALA A 43 27.76 9.31 -17.89
C ALA A 43 26.58 9.31 -16.91
N GLN A 44 25.54 10.11 -17.16
CA GLN A 44 24.29 10.08 -16.40
C GLN A 44 23.41 8.87 -16.73
N ASP A 45 23.55 8.32 -17.94
CA ASP A 45 22.78 7.17 -18.41
C ASP A 45 23.44 5.83 -18.03
N PHE A 46 24.65 5.88 -17.46
CA PHE A 46 25.38 4.68 -17.06
C PHE A 46 24.79 4.07 -15.80
N LEU A 47 24.66 2.74 -15.81
CA LEU A 47 24.33 1.97 -14.63
C LEU A 47 25.51 2.01 -13.66
N LYS A 48 25.31 2.66 -12.51
CA LYS A 48 26.26 2.74 -11.40
C LYS A 48 25.87 1.75 -10.31
N PHE A 49 26.84 1.00 -9.80
CA PHE A 49 26.61 0.02 -8.73
C PHE A 49 27.70 0.08 -7.68
N ASP A 50 27.35 -0.23 -6.44
CA ASP A 50 28.32 -0.37 -5.35
C ASP A 50 29.00 -1.75 -5.47
N ARG A 51 30.33 -1.80 -5.26
CA ARG A 51 31.16 -3.03 -5.44
C ARG A 51 30.73 -4.26 -4.62
N GLY A 52 29.86 -4.10 -3.63
CA GLY A 52 29.32 -5.18 -2.80
C GLY A 52 27.80 -5.13 -2.65
N GLY A 53 27.08 -4.52 -3.61
CA GLY A 53 25.62 -4.43 -3.59
C GLY A 53 24.95 -5.49 -4.48
N ASP A 54 23.78 -5.95 -4.07
CA ASP A 54 22.99 -7.00 -4.74
C ASP A 54 22.54 -6.65 -6.18
N ILE A 55 22.69 -5.38 -6.60
CA ILE A 55 22.28 -4.89 -7.93
C ILE A 55 23.09 -5.56 -9.04
N LEU A 56 24.40 -5.75 -8.84
CA LEU A 56 25.28 -6.35 -9.85
C LEU A 56 24.99 -7.85 -10.01
N ASP A 57 24.79 -8.55 -8.90
CA ASP A 57 24.48 -9.98 -8.90
C ASP A 57 23.12 -10.26 -9.56
N ASN A 58 22.10 -9.47 -9.24
CA ASN A 58 20.80 -9.56 -9.88
C ASN A 58 20.86 -9.23 -11.37
N PHE A 59 21.70 -8.27 -11.79
CA PHE A 59 21.91 -7.98 -13.20
C PHE A 59 22.46 -9.21 -13.95
N PHE A 60 23.52 -9.84 -13.43
CA PHE A 60 24.17 -10.98 -14.09
C PHE A 60 23.34 -12.26 -14.05
N LEU A 61 22.61 -12.53 -12.97
CA LEU A 61 21.68 -13.66 -12.89
C LEU A 61 20.55 -13.52 -13.92
N ASN A 62 19.96 -12.33 -14.03
CA ASN A 62 18.92 -12.07 -15.03
C ASN A 62 19.48 -12.13 -16.46
N PHE A 63 20.67 -11.58 -16.69
CA PHE A 63 21.37 -11.67 -17.96
C PHE A 63 21.64 -13.13 -18.38
N MET A 64 22.14 -13.96 -17.46
CA MET A 64 22.38 -15.39 -17.73
C MET A 64 21.11 -16.18 -18.03
N ARG A 65 19.96 -15.78 -17.45
CA ARG A 65 18.66 -16.43 -17.67
C ARG A 65 17.99 -16.01 -18.97
N GLN A 66 18.08 -14.73 -19.32
CA GLN A 66 17.30 -14.13 -20.41
C GLN A 66 18.09 -14.03 -21.71
N CYS A 67 19.42 -13.86 -21.65
CA CYS A 67 20.25 -13.75 -22.84
C CYS A 67 20.43 -15.14 -23.48
N LYS A 68 20.17 -15.24 -24.79
CA LYS A 68 20.33 -16.49 -25.55
C LYS A 68 21.80 -16.93 -25.68
N GLU A 69 22.73 -15.98 -25.69
CA GLU A 69 24.17 -16.23 -25.81
C GLU A 69 24.94 -15.38 -24.78
N PRO A 70 24.85 -15.67 -23.47
CA PRO A 70 25.43 -14.81 -22.45
C PRO A 70 26.97 -14.80 -22.52
N SER A 71 27.58 -15.91 -22.93
CA SER A 71 29.03 -16.05 -23.12
C SER A 71 29.60 -15.23 -24.28
N ARG A 72 28.75 -14.66 -25.14
CA ARG A 72 29.14 -13.76 -26.24
C ARG A 72 29.63 -12.40 -25.74
N PHE A 73 29.23 -12.00 -24.53
CA PHE A 73 29.46 -10.67 -24.03
C PHE A 73 30.60 -10.66 -23.02
N GLY A 74 31.61 -9.81 -23.23
CA GLY A 74 32.65 -9.54 -22.26
C GLY A 74 32.27 -8.35 -21.37
N PHE A 75 32.26 -8.52 -20.05
CA PHE A 75 31.92 -7.46 -19.12
C PHE A 75 33.13 -6.94 -18.36
N TYR A 76 33.19 -5.62 -18.21
CA TYR A 76 34.30 -4.93 -17.57
C TYR A 76 33.79 -3.85 -16.62
N ARG A 77 34.40 -3.72 -15.44
CA ARG A 77 34.08 -2.68 -14.46
C ARG A 77 35.10 -1.55 -14.52
N VAL A 78 34.60 -0.32 -14.37
CA VAL A 78 35.41 0.90 -14.28
C VAL A 78 34.94 1.70 -13.08
N ALA A 79 35.85 2.20 -12.24
CA ALA A 79 35.45 3.06 -11.12
C ALA A 79 34.70 4.29 -11.63
N ALA A 80 33.52 4.56 -11.10
CA ALA A 80 32.65 5.64 -11.55
C ALA A 80 33.30 7.02 -11.41
N GLU A 81 34.15 7.22 -10.40
CA GLU A 81 34.93 8.45 -10.19
C GLU A 81 36.00 8.68 -11.28
N GLN A 82 36.43 7.62 -11.96
CA GLN A 82 37.45 7.66 -13.02
C GLN A 82 36.88 7.32 -14.40
N ALA A 83 35.56 7.14 -14.50
CA ALA A 83 34.86 6.74 -15.72
C ALA A 83 35.18 7.68 -16.89
N ASP A 84 35.20 8.99 -16.66
CA ASP A 84 35.45 9.99 -17.71
C ASP A 84 36.82 9.85 -18.39
N LYS A 85 37.82 9.29 -17.69
CA LYS A 85 39.18 9.12 -18.22
C LYS A 85 39.46 7.69 -18.67
N LEU A 86 38.98 6.71 -17.89
CA LEU A 86 39.32 5.30 -18.09
C LEU A 86 38.43 4.66 -19.15
N ILE A 87 37.23 5.18 -19.41
CA ILE A 87 36.35 4.63 -20.45
C ILE A 87 36.94 4.76 -21.86
N GLU A 88 37.60 5.87 -22.19
CA GLU A 88 38.24 6.04 -23.50
C GLU A 88 39.42 5.06 -23.69
N VAL A 89 40.24 4.91 -22.66
CA VAL A 89 41.36 3.94 -22.65
C VAL A 89 40.82 2.52 -22.72
N MET A 90 39.82 2.17 -21.93
CA MET A 90 39.17 0.85 -21.95
C MET A 90 38.55 0.56 -23.31
N LYS A 91 37.92 1.55 -23.96
CA LYS A 91 37.39 1.40 -25.32
C LYS A 91 38.49 1.05 -26.33
N ASP A 92 39.65 1.68 -26.24
CA ASP A 92 40.78 1.36 -27.12
C ASP A 92 41.39 -0.02 -26.80
N LEU A 93 41.56 -0.36 -25.52
CA LEU A 93 42.04 -1.67 -25.11
C LEU A 93 41.10 -2.80 -25.55
N LEU A 94 39.79 -2.57 -25.45
CA LEU A 94 38.75 -3.50 -25.87
C LEU A 94 38.63 -3.64 -27.38
N LYS A 95 39.34 -2.87 -28.23
CA LYS A 95 39.43 -3.18 -29.66
C LYS A 95 40.21 -4.47 -29.91
N ASN A 96 41.19 -4.78 -29.06
CA ASN A 96 42.00 -6.00 -29.11
C ASN A 96 42.19 -6.60 -27.70
N PRO A 97 41.19 -7.29 -27.13
CA PRO A 97 41.26 -7.77 -25.76
C PRO A 97 42.26 -8.92 -25.56
N GLU A 98 42.59 -9.69 -26.59
CA GLU A 98 43.60 -10.75 -26.51
C GLU A 98 45.00 -10.15 -26.34
N GLY A 99 45.35 -9.14 -27.15
CA GLY A 99 46.63 -8.44 -27.04
C GLY A 99 46.75 -7.59 -25.76
N ASN A 100 45.62 -7.20 -25.17
CA ASN A 100 45.56 -6.35 -23.97
C ASN A 100 45.09 -7.10 -22.71
N HIS A 101 45.16 -8.44 -22.72
CA HIS A 101 44.59 -9.29 -21.67
C HIS A 101 45.09 -8.92 -20.27
N GLU A 102 46.40 -8.66 -20.11
CA GLU A 102 46.99 -8.30 -18.81
C GLU A 102 46.46 -6.97 -18.25
N LEU A 103 46.20 -6.00 -19.13
CA LEU A 103 45.67 -4.69 -18.74
C LEU A 103 44.16 -4.72 -18.48
N LEU A 104 43.44 -5.64 -19.12
CA LEU A 104 41.99 -5.80 -18.97
C LEU A 104 41.61 -6.73 -17.81
N ALA A 105 42.50 -7.64 -17.39
CA ALA A 105 42.22 -8.63 -16.36
C ALA A 105 41.71 -8.04 -15.03
N PRO A 106 42.25 -6.93 -14.48
CA PRO A 106 41.76 -6.34 -13.22
C PRO A 106 40.32 -5.80 -13.32
N HIS A 107 39.89 -5.48 -14.54
CA HIS A 107 38.60 -4.89 -14.85
C HIS A 107 37.59 -5.93 -15.34
N LYS A 108 38.02 -7.11 -15.76
CA LYS A 108 37.14 -8.15 -16.30
C LYS A 108 36.30 -8.77 -15.19
N ILE A 109 35.01 -8.92 -15.43
CA ILE A 109 34.09 -9.59 -14.51
C ILE A 109 34.04 -11.07 -14.85
N ASP A 110 34.26 -11.92 -13.85
CA ASP A 110 34.08 -13.36 -13.99
C ASP A 110 32.60 -13.71 -13.93
N MET A 111 32.08 -14.23 -15.04
CA MET A 111 30.69 -14.65 -15.15
C MET A 111 30.46 -16.11 -14.76
N THR A 112 31.53 -16.87 -14.52
CA THR A 112 31.48 -18.30 -14.21
C THR A 112 30.58 -18.63 -13.00
N PRO A 113 30.60 -17.85 -11.90
CA PRO A 113 29.72 -18.11 -10.75
C PRO A 113 28.24 -18.01 -11.11
N TYR A 114 27.85 -17.01 -11.90
CA TYR A 114 26.45 -16.82 -12.33
C TYR A 114 26.00 -17.89 -13.32
N HIS A 115 26.90 -18.33 -14.21
CA HIS A 115 26.63 -19.44 -15.11
C HIS A 115 26.39 -20.75 -14.36
N LYS A 116 27.23 -21.06 -13.37
CA LYS A 116 27.06 -22.24 -12.50
C LYS A 116 25.78 -22.16 -11.68
N ALA A 117 25.48 -21.02 -11.07
CA ALA A 117 24.25 -20.83 -10.30
C ALA A 117 22.99 -21.12 -11.13
N VAL A 118 22.93 -20.61 -12.37
CA VAL A 118 21.79 -20.86 -13.27
C VAL A 118 21.77 -22.32 -13.76
N GLN A 119 22.92 -22.96 -14.00
CA GLN A 119 22.97 -24.38 -14.33
C GLN A 119 22.54 -25.29 -13.16
N GLU A 120 22.94 -24.99 -11.93
CA GLU A 120 22.56 -25.75 -10.74
C GLU A 120 21.06 -25.63 -10.47
N GLU A 121 20.47 -24.44 -10.62
CA GLU A 121 19.01 -24.23 -10.57
C GLU A 121 18.26 -25.05 -11.64
N GLN A 122 18.81 -25.12 -12.87
CA GLN A 122 18.24 -25.90 -13.97
C GLN A 122 18.41 -27.42 -13.81
N GLN A 123 19.50 -27.86 -13.17
CA GLN A 123 19.75 -29.28 -12.89
C GLN A 123 18.92 -29.78 -11.69
N GLN A 124 18.71 -28.96 -10.67
CA GLN A 124 17.82 -29.27 -9.55
C GLN A 124 16.37 -29.41 -10.00
N SER A 125 15.94 -28.67 -11.03
CA SER A 125 14.63 -28.80 -11.66
C SER A 125 14.53 -30.03 -12.60
N GLN A 126 15.64 -30.61 -13.06
CA GLN A 126 15.65 -31.84 -13.88
C GLN A 126 15.79 -33.14 -13.07
N GLN A 127 16.38 -33.11 -11.87
CA GLN A 127 16.50 -34.32 -11.02
C GLN A 127 15.19 -34.75 -10.33
N GLN A 128 14.12 -33.97 -10.39
CA GLN A 128 12.78 -34.41 -9.99
C GLN A 128 12.01 -35.17 -11.08
N ASN A 129 12.61 -35.44 -12.26
CA ASN A 129 11.92 -36.03 -13.40
C ASN A 129 12.61 -37.31 -13.92
N GLN A 130 12.62 -38.39 -13.12
CA GLN A 130 12.91 -39.74 -13.60
C GLN A 130 12.04 -40.82 -12.92
N GLN A 131 10.93 -41.20 -13.57
CA GLN A 131 10.43 -42.58 -13.72
C GLN A 131 9.40 -42.62 -14.88
N PRO A 132 9.15 -43.78 -15.52
CA PRO A 132 9.09 -43.87 -16.97
C PRO A 132 7.69 -43.71 -17.57
N THR A 133 7.72 -43.31 -18.84
CA THR A 133 6.63 -43.09 -19.80
C THR A 133 5.72 -44.30 -20.05
N ASN A 134 4.41 -44.03 -20.20
CA ASN A 134 3.56 -44.64 -21.22
C ASN A 134 2.79 -43.53 -21.95
N PRO A 135 2.75 -43.53 -23.30
CA PRO A 135 2.04 -42.51 -24.08
C PRO A 135 0.57 -42.92 -24.27
N THR A 136 -0.37 -42.01 -24.03
CA THR A 136 -1.32 -41.41 -25.01
C THR A 136 -2.42 -40.66 -24.23
N GLU A 137 -2.76 -39.45 -24.69
CA GLU A 137 -3.96 -38.63 -24.36
C GLU A 137 -3.94 -37.55 -23.24
N GLU A 138 -2.85 -37.33 -22.48
CA GLU A 138 -2.81 -36.26 -21.45
C GLU A 138 -2.21 -34.91 -21.90
N MET A 139 -2.39 -34.49 -23.16
CA MET A 139 -1.89 -33.18 -23.63
C MET A 139 -2.95 -32.05 -23.64
N LYS A 140 -4.09 -32.22 -22.97
CA LYS A 140 -5.12 -31.17 -22.89
C LYS A 140 -5.54 -30.70 -21.50
N GLU A 141 -5.14 -31.36 -20.41
CA GLU A 141 -5.58 -30.95 -19.06
C GLU A 141 -4.55 -30.17 -18.22
N LYS A 142 -3.27 -30.12 -18.61
CA LYS A 142 -2.23 -29.48 -17.78
C LYS A 142 -2.08 -27.96 -17.96
N GLN A 143 -2.85 -27.35 -18.86
CA GLN A 143 -2.82 -25.89 -19.08
C GLN A 143 -3.97 -25.13 -18.40
N GLU A 144 -4.97 -25.81 -17.83
CA GLU A 144 -6.13 -25.18 -17.16
C GLU A 144 -5.94 -24.98 -15.64
N GLN A 145 -4.88 -25.53 -15.02
CA GLN A 145 -4.74 -25.52 -13.55
C GLN A 145 -3.97 -24.32 -12.95
N LEU A 146 -3.33 -23.47 -13.77
CA LEU A 146 -2.75 -22.18 -13.34
C LEU A 146 -3.73 -21.00 -13.40
N GLN A 147 -5.01 -21.24 -13.76
CA GLN A 147 -6.05 -20.21 -13.86
C GLN A 147 -7.13 -20.28 -12.77
N ALA A 148 -7.04 -21.22 -11.82
CA ALA A 148 -8.13 -21.49 -10.87
C ALA A 148 -8.02 -20.82 -9.48
N ALA A 149 -7.31 -19.70 -9.34
CA ALA A 149 -7.24 -18.96 -8.08
C ALA A 149 -8.00 -17.63 -8.15
N GLN A 150 -9.34 -17.67 -8.23
CA GLN A 150 -10.19 -16.49 -8.05
C GLN A 150 -11.72 -16.74 -7.94
N GLY A 151 -12.29 -16.43 -6.77
CA GLY A 151 -13.72 -16.10 -6.52
C GLY A 151 -14.55 -17.21 -5.87
N ALA A 152 -15.32 -17.03 -4.79
CA ALA A 152 -16.10 -15.86 -4.41
C ALA A 152 -16.81 -16.05 -3.04
N ALA A 153 -17.35 -14.94 -2.48
CA ALA A 153 -18.58 -14.97 -1.68
C ALA A 153 -19.59 -13.94 -2.20
N GLY A 154 -20.83 -14.37 -2.48
CA GLY A 154 -21.98 -13.48 -2.73
C GLY A 154 -23.11 -13.98 -3.65
N GLN A 155 -23.96 -14.87 -3.11
CA GLN A 155 -25.42 -15.05 -3.30
C GLN A 155 -26.06 -15.56 -4.63
N GLU A 156 -26.95 -16.56 -4.42
CA GLU A 156 -27.89 -17.28 -5.30
C GLU A 156 -29.04 -16.39 -5.81
N LYS A 157 -29.64 -16.56 -7.01
CA LYS A 157 -30.67 -17.57 -7.40
C LYS A 157 -31.01 -17.48 -8.93
N PRO A 158 -31.82 -18.40 -9.52
CA PRO A 158 -31.57 -19.01 -10.84
C PRO A 158 -32.46 -18.49 -11.99
N ASN A 159 -32.02 -18.71 -13.25
CA ASN A 159 -32.88 -19.32 -14.27
C ASN A 159 -32.15 -19.75 -15.56
N ASP A 160 -32.80 -20.70 -16.22
CA ASP A 160 -32.41 -21.59 -17.32
C ASP A 160 -31.94 -20.95 -18.63
N GLY A 161 -31.13 -21.71 -19.39
CA GLY A 161 -30.91 -21.44 -20.82
C GLY A 161 -29.65 -22.03 -21.43
N ASN A 162 -29.63 -23.36 -21.58
CA ASN A 162 -28.84 -24.20 -22.49
C ASN A 162 -27.64 -23.55 -23.25
N GLY A 163 -26.42 -23.88 -22.82
CA GLY A 163 -25.18 -23.60 -23.55
C GLY A 163 -23.95 -24.04 -22.76
N GLN A 164 -23.31 -25.13 -23.20
CA GLN A 164 -22.14 -25.76 -22.58
C GLN A 164 -21.03 -24.73 -22.24
N LYS A 165 -20.87 -24.41 -20.95
CA LYS A 165 -19.73 -23.67 -20.41
C LYS A 165 -18.93 -24.62 -19.52
N LYS A 166 -17.62 -24.73 -19.79
CA LYS A 166 -16.66 -25.37 -18.87
C LYS A 166 -16.68 -24.62 -17.54
N GLU A 167 -17.32 -25.19 -16.52
CA GLU A 167 -17.26 -24.70 -15.14
C GLU A 167 -15.92 -25.10 -14.52
N SER A 168 -15.02 -24.13 -14.35
CA SER A 168 -13.92 -24.29 -13.39
C SER A 168 -14.54 -24.26 -11.98
N THR A 169 -14.64 -25.42 -11.34
CA THR A 169 -15.20 -25.53 -9.98
C THR A 169 -14.30 -24.76 -9.02
N TYR A 170 -14.81 -23.69 -8.43
CA TYR A 170 -14.14 -22.95 -7.36
C TYR A 170 -13.80 -23.90 -6.21
N LYS A 171 -12.54 -23.88 -5.76
CA LYS A 171 -12.08 -24.62 -4.58
C LYS A 171 -11.47 -23.64 -3.57
N PRO A 172 -12.08 -23.44 -2.39
CA PRO A 172 -11.44 -22.70 -1.30
C PRO A 172 -10.13 -23.35 -0.86
N ILE A 173 -9.28 -22.56 -0.21
CA ILE A 173 -8.06 -23.05 0.43
C ILE A 173 -8.43 -24.03 1.53
N ASP A 174 -7.75 -25.17 1.57
CA ASP A 174 -7.91 -26.16 2.62
C ASP A 174 -7.22 -25.69 3.90
N GLU A 175 -8.01 -25.40 4.94
CA GLU A 175 -7.52 -24.91 6.23
C GLU A 175 -6.56 -25.89 6.91
N SER A 176 -6.70 -27.20 6.66
CA SER A 176 -5.83 -28.22 7.27
C SER A 176 -4.37 -28.13 6.79
N LYS A 177 -4.13 -27.43 5.68
CA LYS A 177 -2.80 -27.20 5.11
C LYS A 177 -2.12 -25.93 5.64
N ILE A 178 -2.74 -25.25 6.61
CA ILE A 178 -2.21 -24.04 7.23
C ILE A 178 -1.46 -24.41 8.51
N ASN A 179 -0.19 -24.00 8.59
CA ASN A 179 0.62 -24.17 9.80
C ASN A 179 0.30 -23.07 10.83
N TRP A 180 -0.72 -23.30 11.66
CA TRP A 180 -1.17 -22.34 12.67
C TRP A 180 -0.11 -22.03 13.73
N GLN A 181 0.69 -23.01 14.13
CA GLN A 181 1.73 -22.83 15.14
C GLN A 181 2.82 -21.87 14.63
N GLU A 182 3.25 -22.04 13.38
CA GLU A 182 4.23 -21.13 12.76
C GLU A 182 3.68 -19.70 12.64
N LEU A 183 2.39 -19.54 12.33
CA LEU A 183 1.75 -18.22 12.23
C LEU A 183 1.70 -17.52 13.59
N GLU A 184 1.38 -18.25 14.66
CA GLU A 184 1.41 -17.70 16.01
C GLU A 184 2.84 -17.35 16.44
N GLU A 185 3.82 -18.23 16.20
CA GLU A 185 5.20 -18.02 16.63
C GLU A 185 5.92 -16.89 15.87
N LYS A 186 5.71 -16.81 14.55
CA LYS A 186 6.39 -15.83 13.67
C LYS A 186 5.67 -14.50 13.59
N TRP A 187 4.34 -14.49 13.68
CA TRP A 187 3.52 -13.31 13.41
C TRP A 187 2.58 -12.92 14.55
N GLY A 188 2.45 -13.74 15.60
CA GLY A 188 1.51 -13.49 16.70
C GLY A 188 0.05 -13.69 16.32
N ILE A 189 -0.23 -14.40 15.22
CA ILE A 189 -1.58 -14.56 14.68
C ILE A 189 -2.23 -15.82 15.24
N LYS A 190 -3.40 -15.66 15.86
CA LYS A 190 -4.19 -16.77 16.39
C LYS A 190 -5.36 -17.10 15.47
N ARG A 191 -5.57 -18.39 15.21
CA ARG A 191 -6.71 -18.91 14.43
C ARG A 191 -8.05 -18.35 14.92
N ASP A 192 -8.30 -18.46 16.23
CA ASP A 192 -9.58 -18.09 16.84
C ASP A 192 -9.92 -16.61 16.69
N GLU A 193 -8.91 -15.75 16.60
CA GLU A 193 -9.11 -14.30 16.40
C GLU A 193 -9.56 -14.02 14.95
N LEU A 194 -8.92 -14.67 13.98
CA LEU A 194 -9.32 -14.58 12.56
C LEU A 194 -10.69 -15.19 12.30
N GLU A 195 -11.05 -16.26 13.02
CA GLU A 195 -12.38 -16.88 12.91
C GLU A 195 -13.47 -15.94 13.46
N LYS A 196 -13.25 -15.36 14.65
CA LYS A 196 -14.19 -14.42 15.28
C LYS A 196 -14.43 -13.16 14.47
N SER A 197 -13.40 -12.65 13.78
CA SER A 197 -13.56 -11.48 12.90
C SER A 197 -14.20 -11.82 11.55
N GLY A 198 -14.26 -13.10 11.18
CA GLY A 198 -14.66 -13.57 9.85
C GLY A 198 -13.55 -13.44 8.79
N ASP A 199 -12.35 -12.99 9.18
CA ASP A 199 -11.20 -12.87 8.29
C ASP A 199 -10.70 -14.23 7.82
N LEU A 200 -10.75 -15.25 8.68
CA LEU A 200 -10.36 -16.62 8.31
C LEU A 200 -11.14 -17.09 7.08
N LYS A 201 -12.46 -16.95 7.11
CA LYS A 201 -13.33 -17.30 5.98
C LYS A 201 -12.95 -16.50 4.74
N ARG A 202 -12.70 -15.20 4.88
CA ARG A 202 -12.33 -14.34 3.74
C ARG A 202 -11.00 -14.78 3.12
N MET A 203 -10.00 -15.08 3.95
CA MET A 203 -8.66 -15.49 3.53
C MET A 203 -8.64 -16.88 2.90
N LEU A 204 -9.40 -17.85 3.44
CA LEU A 204 -9.57 -19.16 2.83
C LEU A 204 -10.22 -19.07 1.44
N ASN A 205 -10.96 -18.00 1.19
CA ASN A 205 -11.57 -17.69 -0.11
C ASN A 205 -10.72 -16.73 -0.97
N TYR A 206 -9.39 -16.69 -0.75
CA TYR A 206 -8.40 -15.88 -1.49
C TYR A 206 -8.58 -14.35 -1.35
N GLY A 207 -9.29 -13.89 -0.33
CA GLY A 207 -9.39 -12.49 0.03
C GLY A 207 -8.31 -12.04 1.02
N LYS A 208 -8.15 -10.72 1.19
CA LYS A 208 -7.34 -10.14 2.26
C LYS A 208 -8.21 -9.93 3.51
N SER A 209 -7.66 -10.17 4.70
CA SER A 209 -8.28 -9.77 5.97
C SER A 209 -8.51 -8.26 6.04
N ASP A 210 -9.28 -7.81 7.04
CA ASP A 210 -9.17 -6.45 7.53
C ASP A 210 -7.83 -6.21 8.26
N LEU A 211 -7.57 -4.99 8.76
CA LEU A 211 -6.33 -4.70 9.48
C LEU A 211 -6.27 -5.48 10.79
N VAL A 212 -5.24 -6.30 10.95
CA VAL A 212 -4.94 -7.06 12.16
C VAL A 212 -3.57 -6.66 12.70
N SER A 213 -3.40 -6.79 14.02
CA SER A 213 -2.09 -6.60 14.64
C SER A 213 -1.23 -7.83 14.39
N VAL A 214 -0.01 -7.61 13.92
CA VAL A 214 1.00 -8.65 13.72
C VAL A 214 2.26 -8.26 14.48
N ALA A 215 2.97 -9.28 14.93
CA ALA A 215 4.17 -9.15 15.75
C ALA A 215 5.35 -9.93 15.13
N PRO A 216 5.81 -9.57 13.92
CA PRO A 216 6.97 -10.22 13.30
C PRO A 216 8.23 -10.12 14.17
N LYS A 217 9.00 -11.20 14.19
CA LYS A 217 10.31 -11.26 14.84
C LYS A 217 11.43 -11.05 13.82
N PHE A 218 12.26 -10.02 14.04
CA PHE A 218 13.47 -9.74 13.26
C PHE A 218 14.65 -9.62 14.23
N ASP A 219 15.74 -10.36 13.98
CA ASP A 219 16.95 -10.39 14.82
C ASP A 219 16.67 -10.60 16.32
N GLY A 220 15.68 -11.45 16.64
CA GLY A 220 15.26 -11.74 18.01
C GLY A 220 14.39 -10.67 18.67
N GLN A 221 14.14 -9.53 18.01
CA GLN A 221 13.25 -8.48 18.47
C GLN A 221 11.86 -8.60 17.82
N THR A 222 10.81 -8.38 18.61
CA THR A 222 9.42 -8.41 18.14
C THR A 222 8.95 -7.00 17.82
N PHE A 223 8.40 -6.80 16.63
CA PHE A 223 7.88 -5.51 16.17
C PHE A 223 6.37 -5.59 16.01
N GLU A 224 5.61 -4.87 16.82
CA GLU A 224 4.16 -4.79 16.65
C GLU A 224 3.81 -3.78 15.54
N THR A 225 3.00 -4.23 14.57
CA THR A 225 2.51 -3.40 13.47
C THR A 225 1.14 -3.87 13.00
N ALA A 226 0.48 -3.10 12.14
CA ALA A 226 -0.79 -3.47 11.52
C ALA A 226 -0.57 -3.97 10.09
N ALA A 227 -1.24 -5.05 9.72
CA ALA A 227 -1.17 -5.66 8.40
C ALA A 227 -2.55 -6.16 7.94
N ARG A 228 -2.75 -6.23 6.63
CA ARG A 228 -3.77 -7.12 6.05
C ARG A 228 -3.10 -8.44 5.67
N LEU A 229 -3.83 -9.53 5.80
CA LEU A 229 -3.28 -10.88 5.62
C LEU A 229 -3.97 -11.58 4.47
N ALA A 230 -3.21 -12.31 3.66
CA ALA A 230 -3.74 -13.20 2.63
C ALA A 230 -3.06 -14.57 2.70
N PHE A 231 -3.79 -15.62 2.33
CA PHE A 231 -3.20 -16.94 2.10
C PHE A 231 -2.84 -17.13 0.64
N LYS A 232 -1.66 -17.69 0.38
CA LYS A 232 -1.19 -18.10 -0.95
C LYS A 232 -0.81 -19.57 -0.94
N VAL A 233 -1.48 -20.35 -1.78
CA VAL A 233 -1.15 -21.76 -2.03
C VAL A 233 0.17 -21.82 -2.80
N GLN A 234 1.09 -22.67 -2.35
CA GLN A 234 2.38 -22.95 -2.96
C GLN A 234 2.27 -24.11 -3.98
N GLU A 235 3.31 -24.33 -4.79
CA GLU A 235 3.34 -25.41 -5.79
C GLU A 235 3.26 -26.82 -5.17
N ASP A 236 3.81 -27.00 -3.97
CA ASP A 236 3.73 -28.23 -3.18
C ASP A 236 2.36 -28.42 -2.50
N GLY A 237 1.43 -27.48 -2.70
CA GLY A 237 0.10 -27.49 -2.12
C GLY A 237 0.01 -26.99 -0.67
N THR A 238 1.11 -26.57 -0.05
CA THR A 238 1.12 -25.92 1.26
C THR A 238 0.58 -24.49 1.19
N VAL A 239 0.19 -23.91 2.33
CA VAL A 239 -0.38 -22.57 2.40
C VAL A 239 0.57 -21.64 3.16
N ARG A 240 0.99 -20.55 2.52
CA ARG A 240 1.80 -19.49 3.13
C ARG A 240 0.94 -18.27 3.44
N LEU A 241 1.25 -17.59 4.54
CA LEU A 241 0.72 -16.26 4.85
C LEU A 241 1.54 -15.16 4.15
N VAL A 242 0.83 -14.24 3.50
CA VAL A 242 1.38 -13.03 2.90
C VAL A 242 0.86 -11.81 3.69
N PRO A 243 1.73 -11.13 4.45
CA PRO A 243 1.38 -9.91 5.15
C PRO A 243 1.54 -8.69 4.23
N HIS A 244 0.51 -7.87 4.19
CA HIS A 244 0.46 -6.58 3.52
C HIS A 244 0.52 -5.47 4.58
N LEU A 245 1.72 -5.00 4.86
CA LEU A 245 1.97 -3.98 5.88
C LEU A 245 1.44 -2.61 5.45
N VAL A 246 0.98 -1.82 6.42
CA VAL A 246 0.57 -0.44 6.16
C VAL A 246 1.78 0.42 5.83
N GLN A 247 1.78 1.00 4.62
CA GLN A 247 2.80 1.92 4.15
C GLN A 247 2.39 3.37 4.48
N THR A 248 3.36 4.26 4.68
CA THR A 248 3.06 5.70 4.87
C THR A 248 2.41 6.33 3.63
N ALA A 249 2.83 5.88 2.44
CA ALA A 249 2.30 6.29 1.15
C ALA A 249 2.66 5.24 0.08
N PRO A 250 1.87 5.12 -1.00
CA PRO A 250 2.25 4.30 -2.14
C PRO A 250 3.49 4.89 -2.82
N ASN A 251 4.48 4.05 -3.14
CA ASN A 251 5.60 4.48 -3.95
C ASN A 251 5.20 4.51 -5.43
N LEU A 252 4.97 5.71 -5.96
CA LEU A 252 4.55 5.91 -7.35
C LEU A 252 5.70 6.35 -8.27
N ASP A 253 6.90 6.57 -7.72
CA ASP A 253 8.06 7.05 -8.47
C ASP A 253 8.91 5.90 -9.01
N LEU A 254 8.81 4.72 -8.40
CA LEU A 254 9.37 3.48 -8.92
C LEU A 254 8.45 2.84 -9.97
N GLU A 255 9.06 2.06 -10.85
CA GLU A 255 8.36 1.23 -11.81
C GLU A 255 7.59 0.11 -11.11
N TYR A 256 6.32 -0.06 -11.50
CA TYR A 256 5.45 -1.09 -10.95
C TYR A 256 5.21 -2.17 -12.00
N LYS A 257 5.84 -3.33 -11.81
CA LYS A 257 5.75 -4.50 -12.72
C LYS A 257 5.98 -4.14 -14.19
N GLY A 258 7.06 -3.44 -14.50
CA GLY A 258 7.37 -3.05 -15.89
C GLY A 258 6.62 -1.81 -16.39
N HIS A 259 5.77 -1.18 -15.55
CA HIS A 259 5.04 0.03 -15.92
C HIS A 259 5.51 1.23 -15.10
N ARG A 260 5.97 2.27 -15.80
CA ARG A 260 6.30 3.56 -15.20
C ARG A 260 5.08 4.47 -15.21
N PHE A 261 4.61 4.88 -14.03
CA PHE A 261 3.46 5.77 -13.92
C PHE A 261 3.70 7.15 -14.50
N THR A 262 2.75 7.62 -15.32
CA THR A 262 2.70 9.00 -15.81
C THR A 262 2.23 9.97 -14.70
N GLU A 263 2.41 11.26 -14.89
CA GLU A 263 1.89 12.25 -13.92
C GLU A 263 0.35 12.23 -13.83
N GLU A 264 -0.35 11.81 -14.89
CA GLU A 264 -1.80 11.58 -14.84
C GLU A 264 -2.15 10.33 -14.02
N ASP A 265 -1.42 9.23 -14.21
CA ASP A 265 -1.57 8.01 -13.41
C ASP A 265 -1.40 8.30 -11.92
N LYS A 266 -0.32 9.02 -11.57
CA LYS A 266 -0.02 9.41 -10.19
C LYS A 266 -1.13 10.28 -9.60
N ARG A 267 -1.67 11.21 -10.39
CA ARG A 267 -2.78 12.08 -9.96
C ARG A 267 -4.05 11.27 -9.72
N ASN A 268 -4.42 10.38 -10.63
CA ASN A 268 -5.60 9.53 -10.49
C ASN A 268 -5.48 8.61 -9.27
N LEU A 269 -4.33 7.95 -9.09
CA LEU A 269 -4.06 7.13 -7.93
C LEU A 269 -4.14 7.93 -6.62
N LYS A 270 -3.63 9.17 -6.58
CA LYS A 270 -3.73 10.03 -5.39
C LYS A 270 -5.16 10.53 -5.13
N GLU A 271 -5.90 10.91 -6.18
CA GLU A 271 -7.23 11.52 -6.06
C GLU A 271 -8.32 10.48 -5.86
N THR A 272 -8.35 9.46 -6.71
CA THR A 272 -9.40 8.45 -6.73
C THR A 272 -8.93 7.12 -6.19
N GLY A 273 -7.63 6.87 -5.99
CA GLY A 273 -7.11 5.56 -5.58
C GLY A 273 -7.09 4.50 -6.66
N ASN A 274 -7.49 4.83 -7.89
CA ASN A 274 -7.48 3.92 -9.03
C ASN A 274 -6.76 4.59 -10.19
N LEU A 275 -6.09 3.81 -11.03
CA LEU A 275 -5.24 4.34 -12.10
C LEU A 275 -5.99 5.17 -13.15
N GLY A 276 -7.28 4.86 -13.37
CA GLY A 276 -8.10 5.57 -14.37
C GLY A 276 -8.07 4.97 -15.77
N ARG A 277 -7.24 3.94 -16.00
CA ARG A 277 -7.09 3.25 -17.28
C ARG A 277 -6.51 1.85 -17.08
N ILE A 278 -6.56 1.03 -18.12
CA ILE A 278 -5.81 -0.23 -18.19
C ILE A 278 -4.35 0.06 -18.58
N VAL A 279 -3.44 -0.70 -17.98
CA VAL A 279 -2.01 -0.73 -18.34
C VAL A 279 -1.55 -2.17 -18.52
N ASP A 280 -0.55 -2.36 -19.36
CA ASP A 280 0.13 -3.65 -19.48
C ASP A 280 1.14 -3.80 -18.36
N LEU A 281 0.97 -4.85 -17.54
CA LEU A 281 1.88 -5.19 -16.45
C LEU A 281 2.59 -6.49 -16.76
N ALA A 282 3.89 -6.54 -16.50
CA ALA A 282 4.67 -7.77 -16.61
C ALA A 282 4.32 -8.74 -15.49
N ASN A 283 4.05 -10.00 -15.86
CA ASN A 283 4.06 -11.09 -14.91
C ASN A 283 5.50 -11.27 -14.39
N THR A 284 5.67 -11.25 -13.06
CA THR A 284 6.98 -11.31 -12.41
C THR A 284 7.71 -12.65 -12.60
N GLU A 285 6.99 -13.71 -12.97
CA GLU A 285 7.52 -15.05 -13.18
C GLU A 285 7.78 -15.32 -14.67
N THR A 286 6.85 -14.93 -15.55
CA THR A 286 6.93 -15.26 -16.99
C THR A 286 7.38 -14.10 -17.88
N GLY A 287 7.40 -12.87 -17.38
CA GLY A 287 7.64 -11.66 -18.16
C GLY A 287 6.50 -11.27 -19.12
N GLU A 288 5.44 -12.08 -19.20
CA GLU A 288 4.30 -11.83 -20.09
C GLU A 288 3.56 -10.55 -19.67
N LEU A 289 3.38 -9.63 -20.62
CA LEU A 289 2.61 -8.41 -20.41
C LEU A 289 1.11 -8.72 -20.45
N LYS A 290 0.39 -8.33 -19.39
CA LYS A 290 -1.06 -8.51 -19.27
C LYS A 290 -1.78 -7.18 -19.05
N PRO A 291 -2.81 -6.87 -19.85
CA PRO A 291 -3.67 -5.73 -19.59
C PRO A 291 -4.32 -5.87 -18.21
N SER A 292 -4.07 -4.90 -17.34
CA SER A 292 -4.43 -4.97 -15.93
C SER A 292 -4.98 -3.64 -15.42
N PHE A 293 -5.90 -3.73 -14.46
CA PHE A 293 -6.31 -2.60 -13.63
C PHE A 293 -5.34 -2.45 -12.47
N VAL A 294 -5.07 -1.20 -12.05
CA VAL A 294 -4.24 -0.89 -10.89
C VAL A 294 -5.00 0.03 -9.94
N SER A 295 -4.94 -0.29 -8.65
CA SER A 295 -5.51 0.51 -7.57
C SER A 295 -4.53 0.58 -6.39
N ILE A 296 -4.81 1.50 -5.47
CA ILE A 296 -4.18 1.54 -4.15
C ILE A 296 -5.13 0.88 -3.16
N ASP A 297 -4.62 -0.10 -2.42
CA ASP A 297 -5.28 -0.62 -1.23
C ASP A 297 -5.45 0.52 -0.20
N ARG A 298 -6.69 0.82 0.17
CA ARG A 298 -7.00 1.98 1.01
C ARG A 298 -6.49 1.84 2.44
N GLN A 299 -6.33 0.61 2.92
CA GLN A 299 -5.93 0.32 4.27
C GLN A 299 -4.41 0.21 4.38
N THR A 300 -3.73 -0.35 3.38
CA THR A 300 -2.27 -0.59 3.43
C THR A 300 -1.46 0.39 2.58
N HIS A 301 -2.10 1.20 1.75
CA HIS A 301 -1.44 2.08 0.77
C HIS A 301 -0.55 1.34 -0.24
N GLU A 302 -0.73 0.03 -0.39
CA GLU A 302 -0.02 -0.81 -1.35
C GLU A 302 -0.65 -0.71 -2.74
N LEU A 303 0.19 -0.75 -3.78
CA LEU A 303 -0.29 -0.90 -5.16
C LEU A 303 -0.71 -2.35 -5.42
N ILE A 304 -1.94 -2.52 -5.88
CA ILE A 304 -2.54 -3.81 -6.22
C ILE A 304 -3.01 -3.80 -7.66
N ASP A 305 -2.99 -4.98 -8.28
CA ASP A 305 -3.39 -5.19 -9.66
C ASP A 305 -4.27 -6.43 -9.88
N ILE A 306 -5.06 -6.39 -10.96
CA ILE A 306 -5.80 -7.55 -11.46
C ILE A 306 -5.85 -7.49 -13.00
N ALA A 307 -5.62 -8.64 -13.64
CA ALA A 307 -5.76 -8.78 -15.08
C ALA A 307 -7.19 -8.44 -15.51
N ALA A 308 -7.34 -7.70 -16.61
CA ALA A 308 -8.62 -7.17 -17.05
C ALA A 308 -9.64 -8.27 -17.35
N ASN A 309 -9.18 -9.43 -17.85
CA ASN A 309 -10.02 -10.60 -18.12
C ASN A 309 -10.51 -11.35 -16.87
N ARG A 310 -10.00 -11.02 -15.68
CA ARG A 310 -10.41 -11.64 -14.40
C ARG A 310 -11.41 -10.78 -13.63
N VAL A 311 -11.72 -9.59 -14.13
CA VAL A 311 -12.72 -8.72 -13.53
C VAL A 311 -14.11 -9.17 -13.94
N ARG A 312 -15.03 -9.20 -12.98
CA ARG A 312 -16.45 -9.48 -13.24
C ARG A 312 -17.28 -8.21 -13.13
N MET A 313 -17.91 -7.82 -14.23
CA MET A 313 -18.87 -6.71 -14.26
C MET A 313 -20.25 -7.18 -13.81
N ARG A 314 -20.87 -6.40 -12.93
CA ARG A 314 -22.28 -6.57 -12.55
C ARG A 314 -23.15 -5.71 -13.45
N ASP A 315 -24.35 -6.19 -13.78
CA ASP A 315 -25.32 -5.42 -14.57
C ASP A 315 -26.09 -4.40 -13.72
N THR A 316 -26.10 -4.57 -12.40
CA THR A 316 -26.95 -3.77 -11.50
C THR A 316 -26.19 -3.39 -10.23
N ILE A 317 -26.46 -2.20 -9.73
CA ILE A 317 -26.01 -1.68 -8.44
C ILE A 317 -27.25 -1.23 -7.67
N GLY A 318 -27.61 -1.96 -6.61
CA GLY A 318 -28.91 -1.80 -5.95
C GLY A 318 -30.03 -2.09 -6.96
N LYS A 319 -30.88 -1.10 -7.21
CA LYS A 319 -31.95 -1.16 -8.24
C LYS A 319 -31.54 -0.54 -9.57
N THR A 320 -30.37 0.10 -9.64
CA THR A 320 -29.92 0.80 -10.84
C THR A 320 -29.22 -0.15 -11.80
N VAL A 321 -29.76 -0.30 -13.00
CA VAL A 321 -29.13 -1.03 -14.11
C VAL A 321 -28.07 -0.16 -14.79
N LEU A 322 -26.93 -0.76 -15.13
CA LEU A 322 -25.85 -0.14 -15.90
C LEU A 322 -26.05 -0.42 -17.39
N SER A 323 -25.98 0.62 -18.22
CA SER A 323 -26.05 0.45 -19.68
C SER A 323 -24.78 -0.24 -20.22
N GLU A 324 -24.86 -0.82 -21.43
CA GLU A 324 -23.67 -1.38 -22.09
C GLU A 324 -22.57 -0.33 -22.31
N THR A 325 -22.93 0.91 -22.62
CA THR A 325 -21.97 2.01 -22.79
C THR A 325 -21.28 2.39 -21.47
N GLU A 326 -22.01 2.37 -20.36
CA GLU A 326 -21.47 2.60 -19.01
C GLU A 326 -20.54 1.46 -18.58
N LYS A 327 -20.94 0.21 -18.84
CA LYS A 327 -20.12 -0.97 -18.58
C LYS A 327 -18.84 -0.95 -19.41
N ALA A 328 -18.93 -0.65 -20.70
CA ALA A 328 -17.77 -0.52 -21.58
C ALA A 328 -16.81 0.58 -21.11
N LEU A 329 -17.33 1.75 -20.68
CA LEU A 329 -16.50 2.81 -20.11
C LEU A 329 -15.77 2.34 -18.85
N LEU A 330 -16.46 1.70 -17.92
CA LEU A 330 -15.86 1.19 -16.69
C LEU A 330 -14.78 0.14 -16.98
N LEU A 331 -15.03 -0.75 -17.94
CA LEU A 331 -14.06 -1.76 -18.40
C LEU A 331 -12.78 -1.17 -19.01
N THR A 332 -12.76 0.13 -19.38
CA THR A 332 -11.50 0.80 -19.78
C THR A 332 -10.66 1.26 -18.58
N GLY A 333 -11.22 1.22 -17.37
CA GLY A 333 -10.64 1.75 -16.12
C GLY A 333 -11.05 3.20 -15.81
N ALA A 334 -11.72 3.86 -16.77
CA ALA A 334 -12.16 5.24 -16.63
C ALA A 334 -13.28 5.40 -15.59
N PRO A 335 -13.34 6.54 -14.89
CA PRO A 335 -14.40 6.84 -13.93
C PRO A 335 -15.70 7.24 -14.65
N LEU A 336 -16.82 6.57 -14.32
CA LEU A 336 -18.17 6.98 -14.70
C LEU A 336 -18.70 7.99 -13.67
N LYS A 337 -18.56 9.27 -13.99
CA LYS A 337 -18.92 10.38 -13.10
C LYS A 337 -20.41 10.67 -13.17
N GLY A 338 -20.99 11.05 -12.03
CA GLY A 338 -22.34 11.61 -12.00
C GLY A 338 -23.46 10.58 -12.18
N LYS A 339 -23.19 9.28 -11.97
CA LYS A 339 -24.23 8.24 -12.03
C LYS A 339 -25.15 8.36 -10.82
N GLU A 340 -26.45 8.45 -11.06
CA GLU A 340 -27.45 8.32 -10.00
C GLU A 340 -27.65 6.84 -9.65
N ILE A 341 -27.52 6.51 -8.38
CA ILE A 341 -27.70 5.17 -7.83
C ILE A 341 -28.88 5.16 -6.89
N GLU A 342 -29.76 4.17 -7.07
CA GLU A 342 -30.85 3.82 -6.16
C GLU A 342 -30.49 2.52 -5.45
N LEU A 343 -30.36 2.58 -4.12
CA LEU A 343 -30.14 1.40 -3.28
C LEU A 343 -31.43 0.61 -3.10
N GLU A 344 -31.31 -0.63 -2.61
CA GLU A 344 -32.47 -1.50 -2.32
C GLU A 344 -33.50 -0.85 -1.39
N ASN A 345 -33.03 -0.07 -0.41
CA ASN A 345 -33.86 0.69 0.52
C ASN A 345 -34.51 1.97 -0.08
N GLY A 346 -34.38 2.20 -1.39
CA GLY A 346 -34.96 3.34 -2.11
C GLY A 346 -34.17 4.65 -1.99
N ARG A 347 -33.05 4.68 -1.25
CA ARG A 347 -32.21 5.88 -1.13
C ARG A 347 -31.49 6.14 -2.47
N LYS A 348 -31.61 7.38 -2.95
CA LYS A 348 -30.94 7.88 -4.17
C LYS A 348 -29.77 8.81 -3.87
N PHE A 349 -28.71 8.71 -4.65
CA PHE A 349 -27.59 9.66 -4.63
C PHE A 349 -26.80 9.60 -5.94
N THR A 350 -26.15 10.72 -6.26
CA THR A 350 -25.23 10.80 -7.40
C THR A 350 -23.81 10.50 -6.94
N VAL A 351 -23.08 9.65 -7.67
CA VAL A 351 -21.74 9.20 -7.31
C VAL A 351 -20.86 9.01 -8.55
N THR A 352 -19.55 8.94 -8.37
CA THR A 352 -18.64 8.44 -9.40
C THR A 352 -18.42 6.95 -9.16
N LEU A 353 -18.64 6.15 -10.19
CA LEU A 353 -18.30 4.73 -10.22
C LEU A 353 -16.96 4.53 -10.90
N GLN A 354 -16.15 3.60 -10.41
CA GLN A 354 -14.90 3.23 -11.07
C GLN A 354 -14.53 1.78 -10.76
N MET A 355 -13.75 1.16 -11.64
CA MET A 355 -13.15 -0.13 -11.36
C MET A 355 -12.14 -0.05 -10.22
N ASN A 356 -12.23 -1.00 -9.30
CA ASN A 356 -11.29 -1.16 -8.21
C ASN A 356 -10.84 -2.63 -8.11
N VAL A 357 -9.54 -2.79 -7.89
CA VAL A 357 -8.89 -4.10 -7.84
C VAL A 357 -9.34 -4.92 -6.63
N GLU A 358 -9.43 -4.29 -5.44
CA GLU A 358 -9.81 -4.97 -4.20
C GLU A 358 -11.26 -5.47 -4.25
N GLN A 359 -12.17 -4.65 -4.78
CA GLN A 359 -13.56 -5.05 -5.02
C GLN A 359 -13.72 -6.01 -6.19
N ARG A 360 -12.66 -6.22 -6.99
CA ARG A 360 -12.64 -6.97 -8.27
C ARG A 360 -13.81 -6.56 -9.19
N GLY A 361 -14.14 -5.28 -9.16
CA GLY A 361 -15.45 -4.80 -9.58
C GLY A 361 -15.59 -3.29 -9.39
N ILE A 362 -16.83 -2.83 -9.47
CA ILE A 362 -17.15 -1.40 -9.38
C ILE A 362 -17.13 -0.96 -7.92
N GLU A 363 -16.39 0.11 -7.63
CA GLU A 363 -16.47 0.83 -6.36
C GLU A 363 -17.23 2.15 -6.51
N PHE A 364 -17.77 2.62 -5.38
CA PHE A 364 -18.15 4.02 -5.20
C PHE A 364 -16.90 4.82 -4.86
N VAL A 365 -16.41 5.63 -5.80
CA VAL A 365 -15.18 6.42 -5.58
C VAL A 365 -15.37 7.31 -4.35
N PRO A 366 -14.54 7.15 -3.30
CA PRO A 366 -14.71 7.89 -2.05
C PRO A 366 -14.76 9.40 -2.26
N GLY A 367 -15.66 10.07 -1.55
CA GLY A 367 -15.81 11.53 -1.61
C GLY A 367 -16.55 12.08 -2.84
N SER A 368 -16.94 11.24 -3.81
CA SER A 368 -17.70 11.65 -5.00
C SER A 368 -19.22 11.78 -4.76
N GLY A 369 -19.74 11.14 -3.70
CA GLY A 369 -21.17 11.07 -3.41
C GLY A 369 -21.80 12.43 -3.07
N ARG A 370 -22.84 12.82 -3.83
CA ARG A 370 -23.70 13.97 -3.57
C ARG A 370 -25.14 13.47 -3.38
N SER A 371 -25.72 13.74 -2.20
CA SER A 371 -27.14 13.46 -1.97
C SER A 371 -28.02 14.56 -2.58
N PRO A 372 -29.29 14.29 -2.92
CA PRO A 372 -30.21 15.29 -3.46
C PRO A 372 -30.30 16.57 -2.60
N ARG A 373 -30.21 16.43 -1.27
CA ARG A 373 -30.19 17.55 -0.31
C ARG A 373 -28.96 18.48 -0.45
N LYS A 374 -27.86 17.99 -1.02
CA LYS A 374 -26.67 18.79 -1.35
C LYS A 374 -26.74 19.41 -2.75
N GLN A 375 -27.44 18.78 -3.70
CA GLN A 375 -27.69 19.35 -5.05
C GLN A 375 -28.51 20.64 -4.96
N GLN A 376 -29.57 20.64 -4.15
CA GLN A 376 -30.46 21.80 -4.00
C GLN A 376 -29.80 23.04 -3.34
N ARG A 377 -28.62 22.88 -2.71
CA ARG A 377 -27.83 24.01 -2.17
C ARG A 377 -26.83 24.61 -3.16
N GLN A 378 -26.58 23.96 -4.29
CA GLN A 378 -25.68 24.48 -5.34
C GLN A 378 -26.45 25.13 -6.50
N ASP A 379 -27.66 24.67 -6.80
CA ASP A 379 -28.49 25.25 -7.88
C ASP A 379 -29.11 26.61 -7.50
N SER A 380 -29.06 27.01 -6.23
CA SER A 380 -29.51 28.34 -5.79
C SER A 380 -28.48 29.46 -5.99
N ASN A 381 -27.39 29.21 -6.73
CA ASN A 381 -26.32 30.22 -6.93
C ASN A 381 -26.04 30.54 -8.41
N THR A 382 -26.93 30.17 -9.33
CA THR A 382 -26.88 30.60 -10.73
C THR A 382 -27.82 31.77 -10.96
N THR A 383 -27.41 32.97 -10.55
CA THR A 383 -27.78 34.18 -11.28
C THR A 383 -26.67 35.22 -11.19
N GLN A 384 -26.20 35.62 -12.38
CA GLN A 384 -25.34 36.77 -12.73
C GLN A 384 -23.83 36.69 -12.48
N GLY A 385 -23.08 36.78 -13.59
CA GLY A 385 -21.72 37.34 -13.63
C GLY A 385 -20.73 36.58 -14.51
N GLN A 386 -20.62 36.96 -15.78
CA GLN A 386 -19.57 36.52 -16.71
C GLN A 386 -18.16 36.79 -16.14
N LYS A 387 -17.28 35.78 -16.20
CA LYS A 387 -15.87 35.93 -16.62
C LYS A 387 -15.25 34.56 -16.88
N SER A 388 -14.55 34.47 -18.01
CA SER A 388 -13.72 33.36 -18.48
C SER A 388 -12.80 32.82 -17.39
N GLY A 389 -12.81 31.50 -17.19
CA GLY A 389 -11.88 30.81 -16.30
C GLY A 389 -12.01 29.30 -16.39
N SER A 390 -10.88 28.63 -16.60
CA SER A 390 -10.63 27.20 -16.58
C SER A 390 -11.22 26.48 -15.35
N PRO A 391 -11.38 25.14 -15.37
CA PRO A 391 -11.98 24.40 -14.26
C PRO A 391 -11.15 24.56 -12.98
N LYS A 392 -11.69 25.28 -11.99
CA LYS A 392 -11.00 25.55 -10.72
C LYS A 392 -10.73 24.27 -9.94
N GLN A 393 -9.46 23.95 -9.82
CA GLN A 393 -8.84 23.21 -8.71
C GLN A 393 -9.39 23.78 -7.38
N ARG A 394 -9.75 22.94 -6.41
CA ARG A 394 -10.18 23.41 -5.07
C ARG A 394 -9.03 24.22 -4.46
N GLU A 395 -9.11 25.54 -4.56
CA GLU A 395 -8.15 26.48 -3.97
C GLU A 395 -7.97 26.16 -2.49
N ASN A 396 -6.71 26.02 -2.07
CA ASN A 396 -6.33 25.85 -0.67
C ASN A 396 -6.82 27.07 0.13
N ARG A 397 -7.83 26.86 0.98
CA ARG A 397 -8.46 27.96 1.74
C ARG A 397 -7.66 28.35 2.99
N TRP A 398 -6.59 27.62 3.33
CA TRP A 398 -5.87 27.79 4.59
C TRP A 398 -4.49 28.39 4.43
N THR A 399 -3.90 28.39 3.23
CA THR A 399 -2.67 29.10 2.94
C THR A 399 -2.81 29.99 1.72
N THR A 400 -2.00 31.02 1.64
CA THR A 400 -1.81 31.82 0.42
C THR A 400 -0.89 31.09 -0.56
N ASP A 401 -0.80 31.58 -1.79
CA ASP A 401 0.03 30.96 -2.85
C ASP A 401 1.53 31.04 -2.52
N ASP A 402 1.93 32.00 -1.70
CA ASP A 402 3.26 32.15 -1.09
C ASP A 402 3.47 31.29 0.18
N GLY A 403 2.54 30.39 0.49
CA GLY A 403 2.69 29.40 1.57
C GLY A 403 2.41 29.92 2.99
N LYS A 404 1.98 31.17 3.15
CA LYS A 404 1.63 31.74 4.47
C LYS A 404 0.26 31.26 4.93
N ILE A 405 0.09 31.05 6.24
CA ILE A 405 -1.18 30.66 6.82
C ILE A 405 -2.17 31.82 6.71
N ARG A 406 -3.36 31.55 6.15
CA ARG A 406 -4.46 32.53 6.09
C ARG A 406 -5.12 32.66 7.47
N PRO A 407 -5.48 33.89 7.91
CA PRO A 407 -6.12 34.11 9.19
C PRO A 407 -7.50 33.44 9.28
N ILE A 408 -7.85 33.01 10.49
CA ILE A 408 -9.17 32.45 10.80
C ILE A 408 -9.86 33.35 11.82
N GLY A 409 -11.07 33.82 11.51
CA GLY A 409 -11.84 34.67 12.42
C GLY A 409 -12.58 33.90 13.53
N LYS A 410 -12.90 32.62 13.31
CA LYS A 410 -13.61 31.78 14.28
C LYS A 410 -13.37 30.29 14.03
N TRP A 411 -13.46 29.50 15.09
CA TRP A 411 -13.46 28.05 15.01
C TRP A 411 -14.71 27.48 15.68
N LYS A 412 -15.53 26.74 14.92
CA LYS A 412 -16.89 26.36 15.33
C LYS A 412 -17.69 27.60 15.76
N ASN A 413 -18.10 27.67 17.03
CA ASN A 413 -18.87 28.76 17.61
C ASN A 413 -18.01 29.75 18.42
N ILE A 414 -16.68 29.59 18.44
CA ILE A 414 -15.76 30.41 19.21
C ILE A 414 -15.09 31.43 18.27
N GLN A 415 -15.29 32.71 18.56
CA GLN A 415 -14.64 33.82 17.84
C GLN A 415 -13.20 33.97 18.33
N PHE A 416 -12.27 34.25 17.42
CA PHE A 416 -10.87 34.46 17.78
C PHE A 416 -10.64 35.92 18.16
N SER A 417 -9.88 36.16 19.23
CA SER A 417 -9.30 37.48 19.50
C SER A 417 -8.26 37.83 18.44
N ASP A 418 -7.88 39.10 18.35
CA ASP A 418 -6.86 39.53 17.38
C ASP A 418 -5.49 38.92 17.67
N GLU A 419 -5.17 38.68 18.95
CA GLU A 419 -3.98 37.94 19.37
C GLU A 419 -4.03 36.48 18.91
N GLN A 420 -5.16 35.79 19.08
CA GLN A 420 -5.33 34.42 18.60
C GLN A 420 -5.27 34.31 17.07
N LYS A 421 -5.80 35.29 16.33
CA LYS A 421 -5.66 35.35 14.87
C LYS A 421 -4.20 35.47 14.47
N LYS A 422 -3.45 36.33 15.16
CA LYS A 422 -2.01 36.54 14.93
C LYS A 422 -1.21 35.29 15.24
N ASP A 423 -1.38 34.71 16.42
CA ASP A 423 -0.69 33.49 16.83
C ASP A 423 -0.95 32.32 15.88
N TYR A 424 -2.20 32.17 15.43
CA TYR A 424 -2.54 31.15 14.42
C TYR A 424 -1.84 31.36 13.08
N CYS A 425 -1.77 32.60 12.57
CA CYS A 425 -1.04 32.93 11.34
C CYS A 425 0.48 32.70 11.47
N GLU A 426 1.02 32.85 12.68
CA GLU A 426 2.41 32.54 13.03
C GLU A 426 2.65 31.03 13.23
N GLY A 427 1.61 30.20 13.09
CA GLY A 427 1.70 28.75 13.22
C GLY A 427 1.71 28.24 14.66
N LYS A 428 1.42 29.09 15.65
CA LYS A 428 1.29 28.71 17.07
C LYS A 428 -0.06 28.07 17.38
N ALA A 429 -0.13 27.38 18.50
CA ALA A 429 -1.36 26.80 19.02
C ALA A 429 -2.24 27.87 19.70
N VAL A 430 -3.48 27.99 19.24
CA VAL A 430 -4.50 28.84 19.84
C VAL A 430 -5.32 28.04 20.87
N LYS A 431 -5.36 28.50 22.12
CA LYS A 431 -6.23 27.91 23.16
C LYS A 431 -7.70 28.30 22.92
N LEU A 432 -8.57 27.31 22.88
CA LEU A 432 -10.02 27.44 22.74
C LEU A 432 -10.70 26.94 24.02
N GLU A 433 -11.44 27.81 24.69
CA GLU A 433 -12.20 27.47 25.91
C GLU A 433 -13.68 27.25 25.58
N ASN A 434 -14.38 26.45 26.39
CA ASN A 434 -15.80 26.14 26.22
C ASN A 434 -16.17 25.50 24.86
N VAL A 435 -15.24 24.74 24.27
CA VAL A 435 -15.53 23.93 23.08
C VAL A 435 -16.46 22.79 23.49
N LEU A 436 -17.64 22.69 22.89
CA LEU A 436 -18.52 21.54 23.13
C LEU A 436 -17.90 20.26 22.55
N ASP A 437 -17.75 19.25 23.41
CA ASP A 437 -17.32 17.91 23.03
C ASP A 437 -18.45 17.12 22.35
N LYS A 438 -18.21 15.85 22.00
CA LYS A 438 -19.21 14.99 21.34
C LYS A 438 -20.45 14.71 22.22
N LYS A 439 -20.36 14.92 23.53
CA LYS A 439 -21.44 14.76 24.51
C LYS A 439 -22.08 16.10 24.90
N GLY A 440 -21.65 17.21 24.29
CA GLY A 440 -22.16 18.56 24.56
C GLY A 440 -21.59 19.21 25.81
N GLN A 441 -20.52 18.67 26.41
CA GLN A 441 -19.87 19.29 27.57
C GLN A 441 -18.76 20.26 27.13
N PRO A 442 -18.63 21.43 27.81
CA PRO A 442 -17.58 22.39 27.50
C PRO A 442 -16.20 21.85 27.93
N CYS A 443 -15.23 21.89 27.01
CA CYS A 443 -13.83 21.53 27.29
C CYS A 443 -12.85 22.55 26.69
N THR A 444 -11.60 22.51 27.16
CA THR A 444 -10.49 23.27 26.58
C THR A 444 -9.81 22.46 25.49
N MET A 445 -9.57 23.06 24.34
CA MET A 445 -8.85 22.47 23.20
C MET A 445 -7.80 23.46 22.69
N TYR A 446 -6.83 22.97 21.91
CA TYR A 446 -5.83 23.79 21.23
C TYR A 446 -5.95 23.62 19.73
N LEU A 447 -5.94 24.69 18.95
CA LEU A 447 -5.98 24.66 17.49
C LEU A 447 -4.63 25.10 16.91
N LYS A 448 -3.99 24.27 16.08
CA LYS A 448 -2.71 24.60 15.43
C LYS A 448 -2.77 24.26 13.95
N PHE A 449 -2.09 25.04 13.11
CA PHE A 449 -1.96 24.73 11.69
C PHE A 449 -1.04 23.51 11.48
N ASN A 450 -1.50 22.52 10.71
CA ASN A 450 -0.71 21.36 10.36
C ASN A 450 -0.17 21.54 8.93
N TYR A 451 1.14 21.68 8.81
CA TYR A 451 1.82 21.89 7.52
C TYR A 451 1.73 20.66 6.60
N ASP A 452 1.82 19.44 7.14
CA ASP A 452 1.74 18.20 6.36
C ASP A 452 0.37 17.99 5.71
N LYS A 453 -0.69 18.44 6.39
CA LYS A 453 -2.09 18.31 5.95
C LYS A 453 -2.64 19.61 5.36
N GLY A 454 -1.84 20.68 5.33
CA GLY A 454 -2.20 22.00 4.81
C GLY A 454 -3.44 22.63 5.45
N ARG A 455 -3.75 22.32 6.72
CA ARG A 455 -4.99 22.79 7.38
C ARG A 455 -4.90 22.77 8.91
N PRO A 456 -5.74 23.54 9.63
CA PRO A 456 -5.83 23.50 11.10
C PRO A 456 -6.30 22.16 11.67
N PHE A 457 -5.69 21.75 12.80
CA PHE A 457 -6.01 20.57 13.59
C PHE A 457 -6.20 20.93 15.07
N THR A 458 -7.06 20.18 15.76
CA THR A 458 -7.34 20.36 17.21
C THR A 458 -6.60 19.31 18.05
N HIS A 459 -6.07 19.74 19.20
CA HIS A 459 -5.34 18.93 20.17
C HIS A 459 -5.96 19.09 21.56
N SER A 460 -5.90 18.03 22.38
CA SER A 460 -6.37 18.04 23.78
C SER A 460 -5.36 18.68 24.74
N GLN A 461 -4.10 18.72 24.36
CA GLN A 461 -3.01 19.37 25.08
C GLN A 461 -2.35 20.40 24.17
N ASN A 462 -1.68 21.39 24.74
CA ASN A 462 -0.98 22.40 23.95
C ASN A 462 0.20 21.74 23.20
N PRO A 463 0.14 21.63 21.86
CA PRO A 463 1.23 21.01 21.10
C PRO A 463 2.52 21.85 21.09
N ASP A 464 2.49 23.10 21.56
CA ASP A 464 3.67 23.96 21.69
C ASP A 464 4.46 23.71 22.99
N LEU A 465 3.90 22.98 23.96
CA LEU A 465 4.55 22.69 25.24
C LEU A 465 5.34 21.37 25.25
N ALA A 466 5.38 20.63 24.13
CA ALA A 466 5.99 19.31 24.04
C ALA A 466 7.50 19.38 23.74
N GLN A 467 8.26 19.99 24.66
CA GLN A 467 9.69 19.66 24.87
C GLN A 467 10.20 20.06 26.27
N SER A 468 9.43 19.89 27.34
CA SER A 468 10.03 19.67 28.68
C SER A 468 9.03 19.12 29.72
N VAL A 469 9.53 18.17 30.51
CA VAL A 469 9.08 17.66 31.82
C VAL A 469 7.79 16.82 31.89
N ALA A 470 7.94 15.65 32.52
CA ALA A 470 6.93 14.63 32.76
C ALA A 470 5.64 15.17 33.44
N PRO A 471 4.45 14.70 33.06
CA PRO A 471 3.20 15.17 33.67
C PRO A 471 3.11 14.79 35.14
N SER A 472 2.73 15.75 36.01
CA SER A 472 2.44 15.50 37.42
C SER A 472 1.21 14.61 37.58
N ASN A 473 1.25 13.77 38.62
CA ASN A 473 0.31 12.68 38.96
C ASN A 473 -1.18 13.09 39.14
N GLU A 474 -1.52 14.38 39.07
CA GLU A 474 -2.79 14.93 39.56
C GLU A 474 -3.96 14.79 38.57
N SER A 475 -3.69 14.71 37.26
CA SER A 475 -4.74 14.61 36.22
C SER A 475 -5.08 13.16 35.84
N ARG A 476 -4.26 12.19 36.26
CA ARG A 476 -4.36 10.77 35.85
C ARG A 476 -5.55 10.06 36.50
N VAL A 477 -5.91 10.44 37.73
CA VAL A 477 -6.96 9.77 38.52
C VAL A 477 -8.37 10.15 38.04
N GLN A 478 -8.58 11.39 37.59
CA GLN A 478 -9.92 11.87 37.21
C GLN A 478 -10.41 11.30 35.88
N VAL A 479 -9.51 11.15 34.90
CA VAL A 479 -9.84 10.59 33.58
C VAL A 479 -10.03 9.07 33.65
N ALA A 480 -9.21 8.37 34.45
CA ALA A 480 -9.27 6.91 34.58
C ALA A 480 -10.57 6.40 35.23
N VAL A 481 -11.10 7.13 36.22
CA VAL A 481 -12.34 6.74 36.91
C VAL A 481 -13.58 7.07 36.06
N ASN A 482 -13.60 8.22 35.39
CA ASN A 482 -14.80 8.70 34.70
C ASN A 482 -14.92 8.28 33.22
N ASN A 483 -13.80 8.03 32.51
CA ASN A 483 -13.82 7.60 31.10
C ASN A 483 -13.49 6.12 30.91
N GLU A 484 -12.71 5.50 31.80
CA GLU A 484 -12.17 4.14 31.57
C GLU A 484 -12.67 3.09 32.57
N GLY A 485 -13.51 3.47 33.55
CA GLY A 485 -14.11 2.54 34.51
C GLY A 485 -13.12 1.90 35.50
N LYS A 486 -11.89 2.39 35.61
CA LYS A 486 -10.91 1.90 36.59
C LYS A 486 -11.14 2.62 37.92
N THR A 487 -11.62 1.90 38.92
CA THR A 487 -11.96 2.46 40.24
C THR A 487 -10.74 2.64 41.13
N ASN A 488 -10.64 3.80 41.80
CA ASN A 488 -9.82 4.00 42.99
C ASN A 488 -10.55 3.35 44.19
N GLU A 489 -9.86 2.57 45.03
CA GLU A 489 -10.49 1.79 46.12
C GLU A 489 -11.27 2.68 47.10
N ALA A 490 -10.80 3.90 47.35
CA ALA A 490 -11.39 4.84 48.30
C ALA A 490 -12.73 5.47 47.84
N THR A 491 -13.09 5.35 46.56
CA THR A 491 -14.32 5.96 45.98
C THR A 491 -15.13 4.98 45.12
N LYS A 492 -14.79 3.69 45.19
CA LYS A 492 -15.31 2.60 44.37
C LYS A 492 -16.83 2.46 44.33
N TYR A 493 -17.55 2.82 45.40
CA TYR A 493 -19.00 2.63 45.51
C TYR A 493 -19.78 3.96 45.52
N ILE A 494 -19.12 5.08 45.22
CA ILE A 494 -19.76 6.39 45.06
C ILE A 494 -20.38 6.47 43.67
N GLN A 495 -21.71 6.63 43.59
CA GLN A 495 -22.42 6.74 42.32
C GLN A 495 -22.48 8.16 41.77
N GLN A 496 -22.06 9.14 42.57
CA GLN A 496 -22.02 10.55 42.19
C GLN A 496 -20.67 10.93 41.56
N PRO A 497 -20.63 11.90 40.63
CA PRO A 497 -19.40 12.35 39.98
C PRO A 497 -18.35 12.86 40.97
N ILE A 498 -17.09 12.46 40.75
CA ILE A 498 -15.93 12.87 41.56
C ILE A 498 -15.37 14.22 41.05
N GLU A 499 -15.11 15.14 41.97
CA GLU A 499 -14.56 16.46 41.66
C GLU A 499 -13.04 16.42 41.39
N LYS A 500 -12.51 17.47 40.77
CA LYS A 500 -11.09 17.56 40.41
C LYS A 500 -10.22 17.54 41.67
N GLY A 501 -9.35 16.53 41.81
CA GLY A 501 -8.46 16.33 42.96
C GLY A 501 -9.06 15.56 44.13
N GLN A 502 -10.30 15.08 44.03
CA GLN A 502 -10.96 14.34 45.10
C GLN A 502 -10.46 12.88 45.16
N VAL A 503 -9.79 12.53 46.26
CA VAL A 503 -9.24 11.19 46.51
C VAL A 503 -9.96 10.39 47.61
N ALA A 504 -10.99 11.00 48.24
CA ALA A 504 -11.82 10.42 49.31
C ALA A 504 -13.27 10.96 49.23
N PRO A 505 -14.26 10.38 49.92
CA PRO A 505 -15.63 10.90 49.95
C PRO A 505 -15.68 12.36 50.43
N LYS A 506 -16.32 13.25 49.68
CA LYS A 506 -16.29 14.69 49.98
C LYS A 506 -17.26 15.12 51.09
N ASN A 507 -18.22 14.26 51.44
CA ASN A 507 -19.27 14.53 52.42
C ASN A 507 -19.86 13.22 52.99
N GLU A 508 -20.62 13.32 54.08
CA GLU A 508 -21.19 12.15 54.79
C GLU A 508 -22.09 11.27 53.91
N GLN A 509 -22.79 11.86 52.94
CA GLN A 509 -23.60 11.12 51.97
C GLN A 509 -22.73 10.22 51.07
N GLN A 510 -21.60 10.72 50.57
CA GLN A 510 -20.65 9.90 49.82
C GLN A 510 -19.95 8.86 50.72
N ALA A 511 -19.69 9.20 51.98
CA ALA A 511 -19.11 8.25 52.94
C ALA A 511 -20.07 7.09 53.26
N GLN A 512 -21.39 7.36 53.33
CA GLN A 512 -22.42 6.33 53.51
C GLN A 512 -22.59 5.45 52.26
N GLN A 513 -22.52 6.02 51.06
CA GLN A 513 -22.51 5.24 49.81
C GLN A 513 -21.28 4.33 49.72
N GLN A 514 -20.10 4.82 50.12
CA GLN A 514 -18.87 4.03 50.15
C GLN A 514 -18.93 2.87 51.16
N LYS A 515 -19.69 3.00 52.25
CA LYS A 515 -19.87 1.95 53.29
C LYS A 515 -20.95 0.92 52.96
N ASN A 516 -21.87 1.20 52.03
CA ASN A 516 -22.95 0.29 51.62
C ASN A 516 -22.48 -0.71 50.56
N GLU A 517 -21.55 -1.58 50.93
CA GLU A 517 -21.12 -2.71 50.08
C GLU A 517 -22.28 -3.73 49.94
N PRO A 518 -22.65 -4.17 48.72
CA PRO A 518 -23.74 -5.13 48.53
C PRO A 518 -23.37 -6.51 49.10
N LYS A 519 -23.97 -6.90 50.23
CA LYS A 519 -23.84 -8.24 50.81
C LYS A 519 -24.44 -9.28 49.87
N LYS A 520 -23.59 -10.08 49.20
CA LYS A 520 -24.02 -11.27 48.45
C LYS A 520 -24.72 -12.26 49.39
N ALA A 521 -25.98 -12.58 49.09
CA ALA A 521 -26.69 -13.69 49.71
C ALA A 521 -25.93 -15.01 49.42
N LYS A 522 -25.46 -15.68 50.48
CA LYS A 522 -24.93 -17.04 50.39
C LYS A 522 -26.11 -17.99 50.15
N GLY A 523 -26.05 -18.75 49.06
CA GLY A 523 -26.99 -19.83 48.77
C GLY A 523 -27.02 -20.85 49.91
N ILE A 524 -28.23 -21.20 50.34
CA ILE A 524 -28.53 -22.33 51.21
C ILE A 524 -28.35 -23.61 50.38
N ARG A 525 -27.52 -24.54 50.87
CA ARG A 525 -27.60 -25.96 50.49
C ARG A 525 -28.73 -26.58 51.30
N MET A 526 -29.72 -27.15 50.61
CA MET A 526 -30.45 -28.34 51.07
C MET A 526 -30.47 -29.33 49.92
#